data_AF-A0A812I1N7-F1
#
_entry.id   AF-A0A812I1N7-F1
#
_cell.length_a   1.000
_cell.length_b   1.000
_cell.length_c   1.000
_cell.angle_alpha   90.00
_cell.angle_beta   90.00
_cell.angle_gamma   90.00
#
_symmetry.space_group_name_H-M   'P 1'
#
loop_
_entity.id
_entity.type
_entity.pdbx_description
1 polymer ?
#
loop_
_entity_poly.entity_id
_entity_poly.type
_entity_poly.pdbx_seq_one_letter_code
_entity_poly.pdbx_strand_id
1 'polypeptide(L)'
;MAPAANVHSADFYEVLGVPRDATDADITKAYRKLALKHHPDRNADRMEQAKDEFQRIGEAYEVLHDPEKRKMYDQYGKDGPGNLGTPGFYAPGSEAGMTPEQAQQLFESIFGGRASPQGSYMFAGSGMDGMGMTGMNMSGMGGIDMSDIFMSMGMPGGATSSRSRRRPHEQCTIPSGHQVVVHGLSNSAAHNGKSGKVRGFEQQRGRYQVQLDDGSNLSVRPENLTQLCTVSVHGLTSKPELNGSSGRIVGMDSTSGRYVVIVQAAAPTVVRLQPSNCILDPGVCVRLRNLSREELNGQRAQVLDVDHSAGRYEVQLPEGRQIRVKFENVVC
;
A
#
# COMPACT_ATOMS: atom_id res chain seq x y z
N MET A 1 20.28 -1.10 -33.50
CA MET A 1 19.13 -0.17 -33.53
C MET A 1 18.08 -0.73 -32.59
N ALA A 2 17.59 0.05 -31.61
CA ALA A 2 16.51 -0.42 -30.75
C ALA A 2 15.22 -0.56 -31.59
N PRO A 3 14.48 -1.67 -31.49
CA PRO A 3 13.22 -1.84 -32.20
C PRO A 3 12.19 -0.81 -31.70
N ALA A 4 11.35 -0.30 -32.60
CA ALA A 4 10.24 0.54 -32.20
C ALA A 4 9.23 -0.30 -31.38
N ALA A 5 8.71 0.26 -30.29
CA ALA A 5 7.72 -0.42 -29.46
C ALA A 5 6.46 -0.75 -30.28
N ASN A 6 6.10 -2.03 -30.32
CA ASN A 6 4.92 -2.54 -31.01
C ASN A 6 4.07 -3.37 -30.03
N VAL A 7 3.07 -2.72 -29.43
CA VAL A 7 2.21 -3.30 -28.38
C VAL A 7 1.34 -4.47 -28.89
N HIS A 8 1.23 -4.63 -30.21
CA HIS A 8 0.51 -5.75 -30.82
C HIS A 8 1.41 -6.90 -31.28
N SER A 9 2.73 -6.79 -31.06
CA SER A 9 3.64 -7.88 -31.38
C SER A 9 3.45 -9.09 -30.47
N ALA A 10 3.75 -10.27 -30.99
CA ALA A 10 3.83 -11.51 -30.21
C ALA A 10 5.12 -11.56 -29.35
N ASP A 11 6.13 -10.76 -29.69
CA ASP A 11 7.41 -10.69 -28.99
C ASP A 11 7.39 -9.65 -27.86
N PHE A 12 7.67 -10.06 -26.62
CA PHE A 12 7.68 -9.18 -25.45
C PHE A 12 8.76 -8.09 -25.53
N TYR A 13 9.89 -8.38 -26.17
CA TYR A 13 10.94 -7.40 -26.43
C TYR A 13 10.46 -6.31 -27.40
N GLU A 14 9.69 -6.68 -28.41
CA GLU A 14 9.09 -5.72 -29.35
C GLU A 14 7.94 -4.95 -28.70
N VAL A 15 7.13 -5.59 -27.85
CA VAL A 15 6.09 -4.93 -27.05
C VAL A 15 6.68 -3.80 -26.21
N LEU A 16 7.81 -4.04 -25.55
CA LEU A 16 8.51 -3.01 -24.78
C LEU A 16 9.41 -2.10 -25.63
N GLY A 17 9.67 -2.43 -26.89
CA GLY A 17 10.57 -1.68 -27.78
C GLY A 17 12.02 -1.68 -27.30
N VAL A 18 12.46 -2.81 -26.75
CA VAL A 18 13.82 -3.02 -26.24
C VAL A 18 14.50 -4.14 -27.03
N PRO A 19 15.83 -4.09 -27.22
CA PRO A 19 16.53 -5.19 -27.87
C PRO A 19 16.61 -6.42 -26.95
N ARG A 20 16.89 -7.61 -27.51
CA ARG A 20 16.94 -8.86 -26.72
C ARG A 20 18.09 -8.89 -25.69
N ASP A 21 19.14 -8.12 -25.93
CA ASP A 21 20.27 -7.91 -25.02
C ASP A 21 20.01 -6.82 -23.97
N ALA A 22 18.79 -6.28 -23.89
CA ALA A 22 18.45 -5.22 -22.95
C ALA A 22 18.71 -5.64 -21.50
N THR A 23 19.24 -4.71 -20.71
CA THR A 23 19.43 -4.90 -19.27
C THR A 23 18.10 -4.77 -18.54
N ASP A 24 18.03 -5.27 -17.31
CA ASP A 24 16.82 -5.14 -16.48
C ASP A 24 16.44 -3.67 -16.23
N ALA A 25 17.45 -2.79 -16.19
CA ALA A 25 17.27 -1.35 -16.10
C ALA A 25 16.59 -0.77 -17.36
N ASP A 26 16.96 -1.26 -18.55
CA ASP A 26 16.37 -0.83 -19.81
C ASP A 26 14.92 -1.32 -19.96
N ILE A 27 14.65 -2.57 -19.56
CA ILE A 27 13.30 -3.17 -19.53
C ILE A 27 12.39 -2.37 -18.58
N THR A 28 12.88 -2.05 -17.38
CA THR A 28 12.14 -1.23 -16.40
C THR A 28 11.87 0.18 -16.91
N LYS A 29 12.86 0.79 -17.57
CA LYS A 29 12.75 2.13 -18.14
C LYS A 29 11.74 2.18 -19.29
N ALA A 30 11.75 1.17 -20.15
CA ALA A 30 10.81 1.03 -21.26
C ALA A 30 9.37 0.82 -20.77
N TYR A 31 9.18 -0.07 -19.78
CA TYR A 31 7.88 -0.30 -19.14
C TYR A 31 7.30 1.00 -18.56
N ARG A 32 8.08 1.76 -17.78
CA ARG A 32 7.60 3.03 -17.19
C ARG A 32 7.17 4.04 -18.24
N LYS A 33 7.90 4.11 -19.37
CA LYS A 33 7.58 5.01 -20.49
C LYS A 33 6.28 4.62 -21.18
N LEU A 34 6.06 3.33 -21.40
CA LEU A 34 4.86 2.80 -22.08
C LEU A 34 3.64 2.80 -21.16
N ALA A 35 3.78 2.43 -19.89
CA ALA A 35 2.72 2.47 -18.89
C ALA A 35 2.13 3.89 -18.73
N LEU A 36 2.98 4.92 -18.73
CA LEU A 36 2.52 6.31 -18.69
C LEU A 36 1.83 6.76 -19.98
N LYS A 37 2.22 6.20 -21.13
CA LYS A 37 1.66 6.55 -22.45
C LYS A 37 0.29 5.90 -22.66
N HIS A 38 0.12 4.66 -22.20
CA HIS A 38 -1.09 3.85 -22.38
C HIS A 38 -1.97 3.78 -21.12
N HIS A 39 -1.75 4.67 -20.14
CA HIS A 39 -2.56 4.70 -18.92
C HIS A 39 -4.02 5.08 -19.24
N PRO A 40 -5.04 4.41 -18.65
CA PRO A 40 -6.46 4.64 -18.96
C PRO A 40 -6.92 6.06 -18.60
N ASP A 41 -6.31 6.69 -17.58
CA ASP A 41 -6.62 8.07 -17.15
C ASP A 41 -6.21 9.13 -18.20
N ARG A 42 -5.20 8.83 -19.02
CA ARG A 42 -4.69 9.76 -20.05
C ARG A 42 -5.29 9.50 -21.45
N ASN A 43 -5.95 8.36 -21.62
CA ASN A 43 -6.56 7.92 -22.88
C ASN A 43 -8.05 7.58 -22.64
N ALA A 44 -8.75 8.48 -21.96
CA ALA A 44 -10.16 8.32 -21.60
C ALA A 44 -11.10 8.27 -22.83
N ASP A 45 -10.63 8.70 -24.00
CA ASP A 45 -11.30 8.61 -25.29
C ASP A 45 -11.20 7.21 -25.92
N ARG A 46 -10.24 6.38 -25.48
CA ARG A 46 -9.96 5.03 -26.01
C ARG A 46 -9.71 4.03 -24.89
N MET A 47 -10.55 4.05 -23.86
CA MET A 47 -10.38 3.26 -22.62
C MET A 47 -10.17 1.76 -22.89
N GLU A 48 -10.96 1.17 -23.79
CA GLU A 48 -10.88 -0.28 -24.08
C GLU A 48 -9.52 -0.64 -24.72
N GLN A 49 -9.07 0.15 -25.71
CA GLN A 49 -7.79 -0.06 -26.38
C GLN A 49 -6.60 0.19 -25.44
N ALA A 50 -6.68 1.26 -24.63
CA ALA A 50 -5.65 1.57 -23.65
C ALA A 50 -5.53 0.48 -22.58
N LYS A 51 -6.64 -0.13 -22.16
CA LYS A 51 -6.65 -1.24 -21.20
C LYS A 51 -6.01 -2.49 -21.78
N ASP A 52 -6.35 -2.86 -23.01
CA ASP A 52 -5.75 -4.00 -23.72
C ASP A 52 -4.23 -3.80 -23.94
N GLU A 53 -3.84 -2.61 -24.37
CA GLU A 53 -2.43 -2.25 -24.57
C GLU A 53 -1.66 -2.24 -23.24
N PHE A 54 -2.24 -1.66 -22.19
CA PHE A 54 -1.65 -1.63 -20.86
C PHE A 54 -1.46 -3.03 -20.27
N GLN A 55 -2.44 -3.92 -20.48
CA GLN A 55 -2.35 -5.31 -20.06
C GLN A 55 -1.18 -6.03 -20.76
N ARG A 56 -1.04 -5.89 -22.08
CA ARG A 56 0.06 -6.49 -22.85
C ARG A 56 1.43 -5.96 -22.43
N ILE A 57 1.55 -4.67 -22.14
CA ILE A 57 2.77 -4.06 -21.62
C ILE A 57 3.11 -4.63 -20.22
N GLY A 58 2.10 -4.86 -19.37
CA GLY A 58 2.26 -5.49 -18.06
C GLY A 58 2.73 -6.93 -18.15
N GLU A 59 2.13 -7.73 -19.04
CA GLU A 59 2.52 -9.12 -19.31
C GLU A 59 3.98 -9.22 -19.79
N ALA A 60 4.37 -8.37 -20.74
CA ALA A 60 5.75 -8.32 -21.23
C ALA A 60 6.76 -7.99 -20.13
N TYR A 61 6.42 -7.03 -19.25
CA TYR A 61 7.29 -6.68 -18.12
C TYR A 61 7.38 -7.80 -17.09
N GLU A 62 6.27 -8.45 -16.73
CA GLU A 62 6.29 -9.55 -15.76
C GLU A 62 7.20 -10.70 -16.19
N VAL A 63 7.23 -11.00 -17.49
CA VAL A 63 8.05 -12.08 -18.05
C VAL A 63 9.51 -11.66 -18.21
N LEU A 64 9.78 -10.45 -18.70
CA LEU A 64 11.14 -10.01 -18.99
C LEU A 64 11.89 -9.47 -17.76
N HIS A 65 11.19 -9.03 -16.71
CA HIS A 65 11.81 -8.52 -15.50
C HIS A 65 12.33 -9.63 -14.58
N ASP A 66 11.70 -10.81 -14.60
CA ASP A 66 12.10 -11.95 -13.80
C ASP A 66 13.16 -12.77 -14.55
N PRO A 67 14.39 -12.94 -14.02
CA PRO A 67 15.46 -13.68 -14.70
C PRO A 67 15.11 -15.13 -15.04
N GLU A 68 14.28 -15.80 -14.23
CA GLU A 68 13.87 -17.19 -14.48
C GLU A 68 12.82 -17.24 -15.60
N LYS A 69 11.82 -16.35 -15.56
CA LYS A 69 10.79 -16.27 -16.60
C LYS A 69 11.36 -15.80 -17.94
N ARG A 70 12.30 -14.85 -17.91
CA ARG A 70 13.02 -14.36 -19.10
C ARG A 70 13.80 -15.48 -19.77
N LYS A 71 14.53 -16.30 -18.99
CA LYS A 71 15.24 -17.48 -19.53
C LYS A 71 14.29 -18.47 -20.19
N MET A 72 13.16 -18.77 -19.56
CA MET A 72 12.14 -19.66 -20.13
C MET A 72 11.54 -19.08 -21.42
N TYR A 73 11.27 -17.78 -21.44
CA TYR A 73 10.76 -17.08 -22.62
C TYR A 73 11.78 -17.01 -23.76
N ASP A 74 13.05 -16.77 -23.46
CA ASP A 74 14.14 -16.76 -24.44
C ASP A 74 14.40 -18.15 -25.03
N GLN A 75 14.10 -19.22 -24.28
CA GLN A 75 14.28 -20.61 -24.71
C GLN A 75 13.08 -21.19 -25.47
N TYR A 76 11.85 -20.85 -25.07
CA TYR A 76 10.63 -21.50 -25.57
C TYR A 76 9.63 -20.54 -26.26
N GLY A 77 9.85 -19.22 -26.17
CA GLY A 77 8.92 -18.21 -26.68
C GLY A 77 7.61 -18.13 -25.89
N LYS A 78 6.62 -17.44 -26.47
CA LYS A 78 5.30 -17.23 -25.86
C LYS A 78 4.42 -18.49 -25.87
N ASP A 79 4.67 -19.42 -26.78
CA ASP A 79 3.86 -20.63 -26.98
C ASP A 79 4.31 -21.82 -26.12
N GLY A 80 5.40 -21.64 -25.37
CA GLY A 80 5.94 -22.64 -24.46
C GLY A 80 6.57 -23.85 -25.15
N PRO A 81 7.11 -24.80 -24.37
CA PRO A 81 7.77 -26.00 -24.88
C PRO A 81 6.87 -26.95 -25.68
N GLY A 82 5.55 -26.70 -25.73
CA GLY A 82 4.57 -27.58 -26.36
C GLY A 82 4.43 -27.45 -27.88
N ASN A 83 4.97 -26.39 -28.51
CA ASN A 83 4.72 -26.12 -29.94
C ASN A 83 5.97 -26.21 -30.84
N LEU A 84 7.13 -26.60 -30.31
CA LEU A 84 8.33 -26.85 -31.10
C LEU A 84 8.50 -28.35 -31.31
N GLY A 85 8.05 -28.84 -32.47
CA GLY A 85 8.34 -30.20 -32.97
C GLY A 85 9.82 -30.38 -33.34
N THR A 86 10.74 -30.09 -32.41
CA THR A 86 12.18 -30.19 -32.63
C THR A 86 12.75 -31.34 -31.81
N PRO A 87 13.26 -32.42 -32.44
CA PRO A 87 13.84 -33.54 -31.73
C PRO A 87 15.25 -33.19 -31.23
N GLY A 88 15.39 -33.06 -29.92
CA GLY A 88 16.63 -33.23 -29.17
C GLY A 88 17.67 -32.10 -29.24
N PHE A 89 18.04 -31.58 -28.07
CA PHE A 89 19.44 -31.31 -27.77
C PHE A 89 19.70 -31.28 -26.25
N TYR A 90 20.60 -32.16 -25.81
CA TYR A 90 21.29 -32.08 -24.52
C TYR A 90 22.25 -30.89 -24.53
N ALA A 91 22.18 -29.99 -23.55
CA ALA A 91 23.29 -29.10 -23.24
C ALA A 91 24.23 -29.79 -22.23
N PRO A 92 25.54 -29.93 -22.52
CA PRO A 92 26.48 -30.56 -21.61
C PRO A 92 26.87 -29.58 -20.50
N GLY A 93 26.69 -29.98 -19.23
CA GLY A 93 27.34 -29.32 -18.09
C GLY A 93 26.46 -28.70 -17.00
N SER A 94 25.13 -28.86 -17.01
CA SER A 94 24.28 -28.46 -15.87
C SER A 94 23.71 -29.70 -15.16
N GLU A 95 24.14 -29.95 -13.93
CA GLU A 95 23.77 -31.09 -13.07
C GLU A 95 22.33 -30.99 -12.49
N ALA A 96 21.42 -30.34 -13.21
CA ALA A 96 20.00 -30.27 -12.87
C ALA A 96 19.17 -29.96 -14.14
N GLY A 97 19.02 -30.94 -15.03
CA GLY A 97 18.14 -30.83 -16.19
C GLY A 97 16.68 -31.03 -15.78
N MET A 98 15.86 -29.98 -15.85
CA MET A 98 14.40 -30.12 -15.80
C MET A 98 13.94 -30.93 -17.00
N THR A 99 13.07 -31.92 -16.78
CA THR A 99 12.47 -32.68 -17.87
C THR A 99 11.52 -31.79 -18.68
N PRO A 100 11.26 -32.09 -19.97
CA PRO A 100 10.27 -31.37 -20.76
C PRO A 100 8.89 -31.30 -20.10
N GLU A 101 8.50 -32.33 -19.34
CA GLU A 101 7.27 -32.38 -18.55
C GLU A 101 7.30 -31.42 -17.35
N GLN A 102 8.44 -31.32 -16.66
CA GLN A 102 8.64 -30.33 -15.58
C GLN A 102 8.67 -28.90 -16.12
N ALA A 103 9.27 -28.68 -17.30
CA ALA A 103 9.27 -27.39 -17.98
C ALA A 103 7.86 -26.99 -18.44
N GLN A 104 7.05 -27.94 -18.91
CA GLN A 104 5.64 -27.72 -19.26
C GLN A 104 4.80 -27.39 -18.01
N GLN A 105 4.93 -28.13 -16.91
CA GLN A 105 4.22 -27.85 -15.66
C GLN A 105 4.63 -26.51 -15.04
N LEU A 106 5.93 -26.17 -15.09
CA LEU A 106 6.44 -24.86 -14.65
C LEU A 106 5.91 -23.74 -15.55
N PHE A 107 5.91 -23.94 -16.87
CA PHE A 107 5.35 -22.99 -17.84
C PHE A 107 3.84 -22.80 -17.63
N GLU A 108 3.06 -23.87 -17.40
CA GLU A 108 1.63 -23.77 -17.07
C GLU A 108 1.38 -23.09 -15.72
N SER A 109 2.23 -23.33 -14.72
CA SER A 109 2.10 -22.65 -13.42
C SER A 109 2.43 -21.14 -13.49
N ILE A 110 3.34 -20.76 -14.39
CA ILE A 110 3.83 -19.37 -14.54
C ILE A 110 2.99 -18.57 -15.56
N PHE A 111 2.61 -19.20 -16.67
CA PHE A 111 1.90 -18.57 -17.80
C PHE A 111 0.43 -19.03 -17.94
N GLY A 112 0.05 -20.21 -17.42
CA GLY A 112 -1.31 -20.76 -17.48
C GLY A 112 -2.20 -20.43 -16.28
N GLY A 113 -1.63 -19.93 -15.18
CA GLY A 113 -2.36 -19.62 -13.93
C GLY A 113 -3.12 -18.29 -13.89
N ARG A 114 -3.21 -17.54 -15.00
CA ARG A 114 -3.89 -16.22 -15.04
C ARG A 114 -4.88 -16.02 -16.19
N ALA A 115 -5.20 -17.07 -16.93
CA ALA A 115 -6.26 -17.02 -17.94
C ALA A 115 -7.60 -17.50 -17.35
N SER A 116 -8.25 -16.67 -16.53
CA SER A 116 -9.71 -16.75 -16.33
C SER A 116 -10.31 -15.37 -16.01
N PRO A 117 -11.47 -15.03 -16.60
CA PRO A 117 -11.92 -13.66 -16.85
C PRO A 117 -12.74 -13.10 -15.68
N GLN A 118 -12.15 -12.95 -14.50
CA GLN A 118 -12.72 -12.08 -13.46
C GLN A 118 -11.69 -11.88 -12.35
N GLY A 119 -10.86 -10.84 -12.46
CA GLY A 119 -10.02 -10.45 -11.34
C GLY A 119 -8.75 -9.72 -11.73
N SER A 120 -8.87 -8.43 -12.04
CA SER A 120 -7.91 -7.39 -11.61
C SER A 120 -8.24 -6.07 -12.30
N TYR A 121 -9.21 -5.35 -11.74
CA TYR A 121 -9.15 -3.90 -11.73
C TYR A 121 -8.01 -3.49 -10.77
N MET A 122 -6.78 -3.85 -11.12
CA MET A 122 -5.59 -3.15 -10.64
C MET A 122 -5.29 -2.13 -11.74
N PHE A 123 -5.39 -0.86 -11.37
CA PHE A 123 -4.97 0.31 -12.15
C PHE A 123 -5.95 0.91 -13.18
N ALA A 124 -7.01 1.56 -12.67
CA ALA A 124 -7.60 2.74 -13.32
C ALA A 124 -8.24 3.68 -12.28
N GLY A 125 -7.76 4.93 -12.22
CA GLY A 125 -8.37 6.09 -11.55
C GLY A 125 -8.14 6.15 -10.03
N SER A 126 -7.34 7.06 -9.46
CA SER A 126 -7.09 8.43 -9.88
C SER A 126 -5.85 8.98 -9.18
N GLY A 127 -5.00 9.67 -9.95
CA GLY A 127 -4.19 10.79 -9.47
C GLY A 127 -2.85 10.47 -8.81
N MET A 128 -1.77 10.43 -9.60
CA MET A 128 -0.58 11.17 -9.20
C MET A 128 0.26 11.60 -10.40
N ASP A 129 0.09 12.86 -10.76
CA ASP A 129 1.09 13.71 -11.40
C ASP A 129 2.45 13.62 -10.70
N GLY A 130 3.50 13.70 -11.52
CA GLY A 130 4.76 14.33 -11.09
C GLY A 130 5.83 13.40 -10.54
N MET A 131 6.61 12.85 -11.49
CA MET A 131 8.08 12.83 -11.48
C MET A 131 8.80 12.83 -10.11
N GLY A 132 9.49 11.74 -9.79
CA GLY A 132 10.41 11.70 -8.65
C GLY A 132 11.13 10.36 -8.49
N MET A 133 12.05 10.09 -9.41
CA MET A 133 13.06 9.03 -9.35
C MET A 133 13.88 9.07 -8.04
N THR A 134 14.39 7.90 -7.64
CA THR A 134 15.51 7.62 -6.70
C THR A 134 15.28 7.91 -5.21
N GLY A 135 15.72 7.08 -4.27
CA GLY A 135 16.54 5.89 -4.39
C GLY A 135 16.79 5.28 -3.00
N MET A 136 17.01 3.98 -3.08
CA MET A 136 17.55 3.08 -2.07
C MET A 136 18.62 3.71 -1.16
N ASN A 137 18.65 3.21 0.08
CA ASN A 137 19.88 3.21 0.85
C ASN A 137 20.43 1.77 0.79
N MET A 138 21.52 1.59 0.07
CA MET A 138 22.38 0.43 0.23
C MET A 138 23.76 0.94 0.66
N SER A 139 24.13 0.57 1.88
CA SER A 139 25.45 0.78 2.44
C SER A 139 26.41 -0.21 1.81
N GLY A 140 27.51 0.26 1.23
CA GLY A 140 28.67 -0.57 0.94
C GLY A 140 29.46 -0.15 -0.31
N MET A 141 30.68 0.33 -0.08
CA MET A 141 31.76 0.57 -1.05
C MET A 141 31.67 1.81 -1.96
N GLY A 142 32.35 2.86 -1.51
CA GLY A 142 33.53 3.33 -2.24
C GLY A 142 33.29 4.18 -3.49
N GLY A 143 32.92 5.44 -3.27
CA GLY A 143 33.62 6.59 -3.87
C GLY A 143 33.69 6.67 -5.38
N ILE A 144 32.57 7.01 -6.03
CA ILE A 144 32.56 7.99 -7.12
C ILE A 144 31.33 8.88 -6.86
N ASP A 145 31.57 10.11 -6.41
CA ASP A 145 30.51 11.09 -6.15
C ASP A 145 29.92 11.56 -7.49
N MET A 146 28.60 11.42 -7.62
CA MET A 146 27.80 11.93 -8.75
C MET A 146 27.78 13.47 -8.83
N SER A 147 28.50 14.18 -7.94
CA SER A 147 28.76 15.61 -8.05
C SER A 147 29.84 15.98 -9.08
N ASP A 148 30.80 15.08 -9.38
CA ASP A 148 31.95 15.40 -10.24
C ASP A 148 31.66 15.29 -11.74
N ILE A 149 30.71 14.45 -12.16
CA ILE A 149 30.32 14.33 -13.58
C ILE A 149 29.51 15.57 -14.03
N PHE A 150 28.80 16.19 -13.09
CA PHE A 150 27.92 17.33 -13.36
C PHE A 150 28.65 18.69 -13.39
N MET A 151 29.93 18.74 -12.99
CA MET A 151 30.74 19.97 -13.04
C MET A 151 31.44 20.23 -14.40
N SER A 152 31.30 19.35 -15.39
CA SER A 152 32.02 19.47 -16.68
C SER A 152 31.32 20.28 -17.77
N MET A 153 30.08 20.73 -17.57
CA MET A 153 29.40 21.65 -18.50
C MET A 153 29.06 22.97 -17.80
N GLY A 154 29.91 23.96 -18.05
CA GLY A 154 29.80 25.30 -17.49
C GLY A 154 28.48 25.99 -17.84
N MET A 155 27.73 26.34 -16.79
CA MET A 155 26.61 27.29 -16.85
C MET A 155 26.70 28.21 -15.62
N PRO A 156 26.73 29.54 -15.82
CA PRO A 156 27.02 30.51 -14.77
C PRO A 156 25.77 30.90 -13.96
N GLY A 157 25.93 30.96 -12.64
CA GLY A 157 25.36 31.99 -11.77
C GLY A 157 23.83 32.05 -11.60
N GLY A 158 23.35 31.54 -10.46
CA GLY A 158 22.00 31.81 -9.97
C GLY A 158 21.82 31.33 -8.54
N ALA A 159 22.18 32.19 -7.57
CA ALA A 159 21.96 31.94 -6.16
C ALA A 159 20.45 31.87 -5.86
N THR A 160 19.93 30.66 -5.66
CA THR A 160 18.64 30.46 -4.98
C THR A 160 18.85 29.49 -3.84
N SER A 161 18.72 30.03 -2.62
CA SER A 161 18.69 29.29 -1.37
C SER A 161 17.71 28.12 -1.47
N SER A 162 18.23 26.91 -1.38
CA SER A 162 17.44 25.69 -1.26
C SER A 162 16.76 25.68 0.11
N ARG A 163 15.63 26.39 0.21
CA ARG A 163 14.59 26.00 1.17
C ARG A 163 14.11 24.63 0.71
N SER A 164 14.74 23.60 1.28
CA SER A 164 14.21 22.25 1.36
C SER A 164 12.75 22.37 1.77
N ARG A 165 11.85 22.27 0.78
CA ARG A 165 10.46 21.93 1.03
C ARG A 165 10.51 20.50 1.55
N ARG A 166 10.72 20.37 2.86
CA ARG A 166 10.30 19.20 3.62
C ARG A 166 8.84 18.99 3.21
N ARG A 167 8.58 17.98 2.38
CA ARG A 167 7.24 17.41 2.33
C ARG A 167 6.96 17.04 3.80
N PRO A 168 5.95 17.60 4.46
CA PRO A 168 5.50 17.04 5.72
C PRO A 168 5.05 15.63 5.34
N HIS A 169 5.87 14.62 5.63
CA HIS A 169 5.35 13.27 5.67
C HIS A 169 4.38 13.29 6.85
N GLU A 170 3.12 13.57 6.55
CA GLU A 170 1.95 13.23 7.35
C GLU A 170 1.82 11.70 7.43
N GLN A 171 2.90 11.01 7.78
CA GLN A 171 2.82 9.64 8.24
C GLN A 171 2.23 9.71 9.65
N CYS A 172 0.90 9.66 9.65
CA CYS A 172 -0.02 9.27 10.71
C CYS A 172 0.63 8.39 11.80
N THR A 173 1.44 8.97 12.69
CA THR A 173 1.95 8.25 13.85
C THR A 173 0.84 8.16 14.89
N ILE A 174 0.44 6.94 15.25
CA ILE A 174 -0.41 6.72 16.42
C ILE A 174 0.36 7.29 17.62
N PRO A 175 -0.21 8.24 18.38
CA PRO A 175 0.52 8.87 19.48
C PRO A 175 0.86 7.86 20.57
N SER A 176 1.91 8.14 21.35
CA SER A 176 2.18 7.37 22.58
C SER A 176 0.97 7.42 23.53
N GLY A 177 0.75 6.34 24.29
CA GLY A 177 -0.38 6.10 25.19
C GLY A 177 -1.53 5.29 24.58
N HIS A 178 -1.60 5.13 23.26
CA HIS A 178 -2.80 4.63 22.58
C HIS A 178 -2.91 3.12 22.53
N GLN A 179 -4.14 2.61 22.69
CA GLN A 179 -4.40 1.18 22.63
C GLN A 179 -4.43 0.68 21.17
N VAL A 180 -3.62 -0.33 20.91
CA VAL A 180 -3.45 -0.96 19.61
C VAL A 180 -3.53 -2.47 19.76
N VAL A 181 -4.02 -3.14 18.74
CA VAL A 181 -3.96 -4.60 18.64
C VAL A 181 -2.86 -4.97 17.68
N VAL A 182 -2.01 -5.88 18.14
CA VAL A 182 -0.92 -6.43 17.36
C VAL A 182 -1.45 -7.57 16.50
N HIS A 183 -1.10 -7.58 15.21
CA HIS A 183 -1.44 -8.67 14.29
C HIS A 183 -0.37 -8.84 13.21
N GLY A 184 -0.41 -9.94 12.47
CA GLY A 184 0.47 -10.12 11.31
C GLY A 184 1.96 -10.29 11.66
N LEU A 185 2.29 -10.55 12.93
CA LEU A 185 3.66 -10.87 13.31
C LEU A 185 4.00 -12.30 12.91
N SER A 186 4.93 -12.44 11.98
CA SER A 186 5.50 -13.71 11.54
C SER A 186 6.47 -14.30 12.58
N ASN A 187 7.40 -13.49 13.11
CA ASN A 187 8.40 -13.96 14.09
C ASN A 187 7.90 -14.02 15.54
N SER A 188 6.72 -13.47 15.81
CA SER A 188 6.18 -13.35 17.18
C SER A 188 4.67 -13.54 17.16
N ALA A 189 4.23 -14.57 16.43
CA ALA A 189 2.81 -14.88 16.22
C ALA A 189 2.05 -15.12 17.53
N ALA A 190 2.74 -15.52 18.61
CA ALA A 190 2.17 -15.66 19.95
C ALA A 190 1.61 -14.34 20.54
N HIS A 191 1.99 -13.19 19.97
CA HIS A 191 1.47 -11.88 20.36
C HIS A 191 0.40 -11.34 19.39
N ASN A 192 0.07 -12.07 18.32
CA ASN A 192 -1.03 -11.69 17.44
C ASN A 192 -2.36 -11.81 18.20
N GLY A 193 -3.19 -10.78 18.09
CA GLY A 193 -4.46 -10.66 18.81
C GLY A 193 -4.34 -10.01 20.18
N LYS A 194 -3.13 -9.79 20.71
CA LYS A 194 -2.94 -9.09 21.98
C LYS A 194 -3.09 -7.58 21.81
N SER A 195 -3.71 -6.94 22.78
CA SER A 195 -3.79 -5.49 22.93
C SER A 195 -2.62 -4.94 23.74
N GLY A 196 -2.26 -3.69 23.47
CA GLY A 196 -1.23 -2.97 24.21
C GLY A 196 -1.29 -1.48 23.97
N LYS A 197 -0.49 -0.72 24.72
CA LYS A 197 -0.34 0.72 24.58
C LYS A 197 0.91 1.07 23.80
N VAL A 198 0.80 1.95 22.80
CA VAL A 198 1.95 2.52 22.09
C VAL A 198 2.78 3.33 23.10
N ARG A 199 4.06 3.05 23.26
CA ARG A 199 4.99 3.92 24.03
C ARG A 199 5.58 5.04 23.20
N GLY A 200 5.76 4.81 21.91
CA GLY A 200 6.32 5.80 21.00
C GLY A 200 6.53 5.23 19.61
N PHE A 201 6.92 6.10 18.68
CA PHE A 201 7.28 5.74 17.32
C PHE A 201 8.74 6.08 17.06
N GLU A 202 9.53 5.07 16.71
CA GLU A 202 10.94 5.20 16.40
C GLU A 202 11.11 5.51 14.90
N GLN A 203 11.12 6.80 14.57
CA GLN A 203 11.17 7.29 13.19
C GLN A 203 12.34 6.73 12.37
N GLN A 204 13.50 6.53 13.00
CA GLN A 204 14.71 5.98 12.35
C GLN A 204 14.52 4.54 11.86
N ARG A 205 13.68 3.76 12.54
CA ARG A 205 13.43 2.35 12.25
C ARG A 205 12.07 2.10 11.61
N GLY A 206 11.21 3.11 11.55
CA GLY A 206 9.84 3.00 11.08
C GLY A 206 9.01 2.02 11.90
N ARG A 207 9.23 1.94 13.21
CA ARG A 207 8.59 0.96 14.11
C ARG A 207 7.97 1.63 15.33
N TYR A 208 6.80 1.15 15.72
CA TYR A 208 6.18 1.49 16.99
C TYR A 208 6.75 0.63 18.12
N GLN A 209 7.04 1.27 19.24
CA GLN A 209 7.23 0.58 20.50
C GLN A 209 5.86 0.44 21.16
N VAL A 210 5.41 -0.79 21.40
CA VAL A 210 4.12 -1.10 22.03
C VAL A 210 4.38 -1.90 23.29
N GLN A 211 3.85 -1.44 24.40
CA GLN A 211 3.78 -2.20 25.64
C GLN A 211 2.45 -2.95 25.66
N LEU A 212 2.49 -4.27 25.50
CA LEU A 212 1.34 -5.14 25.62
C LEU A 212 0.79 -5.14 27.05
N ASP A 213 -0.49 -5.51 27.18
CA ASP A 213 -1.17 -5.59 28.48
C ASP A 213 -0.56 -6.69 29.39
N ASP A 214 0.15 -7.66 28.80
CA ASP A 214 0.94 -8.68 29.53
C ASP A 214 2.28 -8.14 30.07
N GLY A 215 2.57 -6.86 29.87
CA GLY A 215 3.79 -6.18 30.29
C GLY A 215 4.95 -6.27 29.28
N SER A 216 4.81 -7.04 28.19
CA SER A 216 5.85 -7.20 27.18
C SER A 216 5.98 -5.97 26.29
N ASN A 217 7.22 -5.59 25.96
CA ASN A 217 7.47 -4.52 24.98
C ASN A 217 7.80 -5.11 23.62
N LEU A 218 7.08 -4.69 22.58
CA LEU A 218 7.26 -5.11 21.20
C LEU A 218 7.65 -3.94 20.31
N SER A 219 8.55 -4.18 19.36
CA SER A 219 8.88 -3.24 18.29
C SER A 219 8.25 -3.71 16.98
N VAL A 220 7.15 -3.07 16.61
CA VAL A 220 6.24 -3.55 15.57
C VAL A 220 6.06 -2.53 14.46
N ARG A 221 5.96 -3.02 13.23
CA ARG A 221 5.73 -2.18 12.06
C ARG A 221 4.31 -1.58 12.12
N PRO A 222 4.07 -0.40 11.53
CA PRO A 222 2.74 0.19 11.40
C PRO A 222 1.70 -0.76 10.81
N GLU A 223 2.09 -1.53 9.79
CA GLU A 223 1.25 -2.54 9.12
C GLU A 223 0.80 -3.68 10.03
N ASN A 224 1.46 -3.86 11.18
CA ASN A 224 1.17 -4.91 12.16
C ASN A 224 0.39 -4.38 13.37
N LEU A 225 -0.07 -3.14 13.31
CA LEU A 225 -0.86 -2.49 14.34
C LEU A 225 -2.17 -1.99 13.77
N THR A 226 -3.27 -2.46 14.36
CA THR A 226 -4.57 -1.80 14.17
C THR A 226 -4.89 -1.00 15.42
N GLN A 227 -5.21 0.29 15.24
CA GLN A 227 -5.73 1.11 16.33
C GLN A 227 -7.05 0.51 16.84
N LEU A 228 -7.13 0.27 18.14
CA LEU A 228 -8.35 -0.23 18.76
C LEU A 228 -9.28 0.97 19.00
N CYS A 229 -10.18 1.26 18.05
CA CYS A 229 -11.27 2.21 18.28
C CYS A 229 -12.42 1.43 18.94
N THR A 230 -12.46 1.40 20.27
CA THR A 230 -13.61 0.90 21.01
C THR A 230 -14.71 1.94 21.05
N VAL A 231 -15.94 1.47 20.88
CA VAL A 231 -17.13 2.30 20.86
C VAL A 231 -18.22 1.68 21.71
N SER A 232 -18.93 2.53 22.43
CA SER A 232 -20.18 2.24 23.09
C SER A 232 -21.32 2.64 22.16
N VAL A 233 -22.20 1.69 21.85
CA VAL A 233 -23.32 1.93 20.93
C VAL A 233 -24.45 2.63 21.70
N HIS A 234 -24.99 3.72 21.14
CA HIS A 234 -26.07 4.47 21.76
C HIS A 234 -27.09 4.98 20.73
N GLY A 235 -28.32 5.23 21.18
CA GLY A 235 -29.34 5.95 20.41
C GLY A 235 -29.87 5.19 19.19
N LEU A 236 -29.76 3.86 19.16
CA LEU A 236 -30.38 3.05 18.13
C LEU A 236 -31.88 2.89 18.36
N THR A 237 -32.68 3.39 17.42
CA THR A 237 -34.13 3.18 17.38
C THR A 237 -34.49 1.82 16.80
N SER A 238 -33.72 1.33 15.82
CA SER A 238 -34.02 0.08 15.10
C SER A 238 -33.65 -1.20 15.86
N LYS A 239 -32.66 -1.12 16.76
CA LYS A 239 -32.16 -2.24 17.57
C LYS A 239 -31.78 -1.74 18.96
N PRO A 240 -32.77 -1.39 19.79
CA PRO A 240 -32.51 -0.84 21.12
C PRO A 240 -31.76 -1.81 22.04
N GLU A 241 -31.84 -3.12 21.78
CA GLU A 241 -31.10 -4.16 22.50
C GLU A 241 -29.57 -4.04 22.39
N LEU A 242 -29.07 -3.33 21.37
CA LEU A 242 -27.64 -3.07 21.20
C LEU A 242 -27.19 -1.78 21.89
N ASN A 243 -28.11 -0.95 22.40
CA ASN A 243 -27.74 0.26 23.12
C ASN A 243 -27.07 -0.12 24.45
N GLY A 244 -25.94 0.52 24.74
CA GLY A 244 -25.09 0.18 25.89
C GLY A 244 -24.12 -0.98 25.63
N SER A 245 -24.19 -1.63 24.46
CA SER A 245 -23.19 -2.65 24.10
C SER A 245 -21.89 -2.00 23.65
N SER A 246 -20.77 -2.57 24.09
CA SER A 246 -19.43 -2.21 23.61
C SER A 246 -19.13 -2.92 22.29
N GLY A 247 -18.38 -2.26 21.43
CA GLY A 247 -17.98 -2.78 20.14
C GLY A 247 -16.65 -2.20 19.68
N ARG A 248 -16.15 -2.74 18.58
CA ARG A 248 -14.91 -2.28 17.94
C ARG A 248 -15.21 -1.83 16.52
N ILE A 249 -14.78 -0.62 16.17
CA ILE A 249 -14.81 -0.17 14.77
C ILE A 249 -13.74 -0.95 14.00
N VAL A 250 -14.15 -1.62 12.93
CA VAL A 250 -13.27 -2.33 11.98
C VAL A 250 -12.92 -1.44 10.80
N GLY A 251 -13.84 -0.55 10.42
CA GLY A 251 -13.64 0.40 9.34
C GLY A 251 -14.84 1.30 9.15
N MET A 252 -14.71 2.23 8.21
CA MET A 252 -15.79 3.08 7.74
C MET A 252 -16.18 2.66 6.33
N ASP A 253 -17.47 2.44 6.10
CA ASP A 253 -18.01 2.27 4.76
C ASP A 253 -18.05 3.65 4.09
N SER A 254 -17.19 3.85 3.08
CA SER A 254 -17.06 5.11 2.33
C SER A 254 -18.32 5.46 1.54
N THR A 255 -19.16 4.48 1.22
CA THR A 255 -20.40 4.68 0.44
C THR A 255 -21.52 5.23 1.31
N SER A 256 -21.69 4.66 2.51
CA SER A 256 -22.78 5.04 3.41
C SER A 256 -22.37 6.02 4.52
N GLY A 257 -21.07 6.26 4.69
CA GLY A 257 -20.52 7.08 5.78
C GLY A 257 -20.70 6.44 7.16
N ARG A 258 -21.03 5.14 7.22
CA ARG A 258 -21.33 4.42 8.46
C ARG A 258 -20.11 3.64 8.95
N TYR A 259 -19.92 3.58 10.26
CA TYR A 259 -18.94 2.69 10.86
C TYR A 259 -19.41 1.23 10.77
N VAL A 260 -18.49 0.36 10.40
CA VAL A 260 -18.63 -1.08 10.54
C VAL A 260 -18.10 -1.46 11.91
N VAL A 261 -19.01 -1.76 12.83
CA VAL A 261 -18.71 -2.06 14.23
C VAL A 261 -18.95 -3.54 14.49
N ILE A 262 -17.97 -4.23 15.04
CA ILE A 262 -18.18 -5.55 15.66
C ILE A 262 -18.63 -5.30 17.08
N VAL A 263 -19.91 -5.50 17.37
CA VAL A 263 -20.47 -5.40 18.72
C VAL A 263 -20.14 -6.69 19.47
N GLN A 264 -19.46 -6.56 20.60
CA GLN A 264 -19.11 -7.66 21.49
C GLN A 264 -20.26 -7.88 22.47
N ALA A 265 -21.33 -8.52 22.00
CA ALA A 265 -22.42 -9.03 22.83
C ALA A 265 -22.20 -10.53 23.14
N ALA A 266 -23.25 -11.27 23.47
CA ALA A 266 -23.19 -12.73 23.64
C ALA A 266 -22.64 -13.47 22.40
N ALA A 267 -22.81 -12.89 21.20
CA ALA A 267 -22.15 -13.30 19.97
C ALA A 267 -21.60 -12.06 19.23
N PRO A 268 -20.36 -12.10 18.70
CA PRO A 268 -19.78 -10.97 17.98
C PRO A 268 -20.57 -10.72 16.68
N THR A 269 -21.26 -9.58 16.63
CA THR A 269 -22.16 -9.25 15.51
C THR A 269 -21.65 -8.01 14.80
N VAL A 270 -21.51 -8.09 13.47
CA VAL A 270 -21.12 -6.94 12.63
C VAL A 270 -22.36 -6.08 12.36
N VAL A 271 -22.32 -4.82 12.76
CA VAL A 271 -23.41 -3.86 12.57
C VAL A 271 -22.87 -2.58 11.91
N ARG A 272 -23.67 -2.00 11.01
CA ARG A 272 -23.36 -0.72 10.36
C ARG A 272 -24.08 0.40 11.10
N LEU A 273 -23.32 1.28 11.74
CA LEU A 273 -23.83 2.31 12.63
C LEU A 273 -23.42 3.70 12.16
N GLN A 274 -24.30 4.67 12.37
CA GLN A 274 -23.95 6.08 12.12
C GLN A 274 -22.88 6.52 13.12
N PRO A 275 -21.93 7.41 12.73
CA PRO A 275 -20.95 7.96 13.66
C PRO A 275 -21.56 8.59 14.92
N SER A 276 -22.74 9.20 14.81
CA SER A 276 -23.50 9.75 15.94
C SER A 276 -23.97 8.71 16.96
N ASN A 277 -24.08 7.45 16.56
CA ASN A 277 -24.56 6.34 17.37
C ASN A 277 -23.40 5.51 17.95
N CYS A 278 -22.17 5.90 17.66
CA CYS A 278 -20.95 5.28 18.14
C CYS A 278 -20.22 6.26 19.04
N ILE A 279 -20.33 6.04 20.35
CA ILE A 279 -19.63 6.84 21.34
C ILE A 279 -18.24 6.25 21.54
N LEU A 280 -17.19 7.01 21.23
CA LEU A 280 -15.80 6.56 21.31
C LEU A 280 -15.35 6.58 22.77
N ASP A 281 -14.74 5.49 23.23
CA ASP A 281 -14.27 5.42 24.61
C ASP A 281 -13.05 6.34 24.82
N PRO A 282 -12.81 6.79 26.07
CA PRO A 282 -11.60 7.51 26.42
C PRO A 282 -10.32 6.76 26.03
N GLY A 283 -9.34 7.50 25.51
CA GLY A 283 -8.05 7.00 25.06
C GLY A 283 -7.94 6.76 23.55
N VAL A 284 -9.06 6.82 22.81
CA VAL A 284 -9.08 6.63 21.36
C VAL A 284 -8.55 7.87 20.62
N CYS A 285 -7.67 7.65 19.62
CA CYS A 285 -7.21 8.72 18.73
C CYS A 285 -8.24 8.96 17.64
N VAL A 286 -8.64 10.21 17.49
CA VAL A 286 -9.69 10.62 16.58
C VAL A 286 -9.24 11.79 15.74
N ARG A 287 -9.73 11.88 14.52
CA ARG A 287 -9.53 13.01 13.63
C ARG A 287 -10.70 13.98 13.76
N LEU A 288 -10.37 15.26 13.93
CA LEU A 288 -11.33 16.33 14.05
C LEU A 288 -11.77 16.80 12.66
N ARG A 289 -13.06 17.06 12.49
CA ARG A 289 -13.64 17.61 11.27
C ARG A 289 -14.80 18.55 11.59
N ASN A 290 -15.16 19.41 10.65
CA ASN A 290 -16.34 20.27 10.73
C ASN A 290 -16.37 21.16 12.00
N LEU A 291 -15.22 21.51 12.54
CA LEU A 291 -15.09 22.50 13.60
C LEU A 291 -15.11 23.90 13.00
N SER A 292 -15.69 24.84 13.74
CA SER A 292 -15.68 26.27 13.39
C SER A 292 -14.26 26.86 13.32
N ARG A 293 -13.30 26.21 13.98
CA ARG A 293 -11.87 26.53 13.87
C ARG A 293 -11.27 25.63 12.80
N GLU A 294 -11.11 26.16 11.60
CA GLU A 294 -10.57 25.40 10.45
C GLU A 294 -9.16 24.89 10.69
N GLU A 295 -8.35 25.61 11.47
CA GLU A 295 -6.99 25.21 11.86
C GLU A 295 -6.93 23.86 12.60
N LEU A 296 -8.03 23.47 13.25
CA LEU A 296 -8.14 22.21 14.00
C LEU A 296 -8.72 21.08 13.15
N ASN A 297 -9.32 21.39 11.99
CA ASN A 297 -9.86 20.36 11.10
C ASN A 297 -8.71 19.57 10.46
N GLY A 298 -8.85 18.25 10.43
CA GLY A 298 -7.79 17.32 10.00
C GLY A 298 -6.79 16.97 11.10
N GLN A 299 -6.74 17.72 12.21
CA GLN A 299 -5.86 17.36 13.33
C GLN A 299 -6.35 16.11 14.04
N ARG A 300 -5.39 15.32 14.54
CA ARG A 300 -5.65 14.17 15.40
C ARG A 300 -5.65 14.63 16.87
N ALA A 301 -6.63 14.16 17.63
CA ALA A 301 -6.76 14.41 19.05
C ALA A 301 -7.05 13.09 19.77
N GLN A 302 -6.74 13.03 21.06
CA GLN A 302 -7.07 11.88 21.90
C GLN A 302 -8.33 12.20 22.70
N VAL A 303 -9.33 11.31 22.70
CA VAL A 303 -10.50 11.45 23.59
C VAL A 303 -10.02 11.26 25.03
N LEU A 304 -10.19 12.27 25.89
CA LEU A 304 -9.88 12.19 27.31
C LEU A 304 -11.12 11.80 28.12
N ASP A 305 -12.25 12.41 27.79
CA ASP A 305 -13.51 12.19 28.49
C ASP A 305 -14.69 12.35 27.54
N VAL A 306 -15.83 11.76 27.93
CA VAL A 306 -17.06 11.72 27.15
C VAL A 306 -18.21 12.29 27.97
N ASP A 307 -18.61 13.51 27.65
CA ASP A 307 -19.76 14.15 28.27
C ASP A 307 -21.04 13.77 27.51
N HIS A 308 -21.70 12.73 28.00
CA HIS A 308 -22.94 12.21 27.47
C HIS A 308 -24.12 13.19 27.64
N SER A 309 -24.08 14.03 28.67
CA SER A 309 -25.14 15.00 28.96
C SER A 309 -25.12 16.19 28.00
N ALA A 310 -23.92 16.66 27.65
CA ALA A 310 -23.72 17.76 26.70
C ALA A 310 -23.57 17.31 25.24
N GLY A 311 -23.43 16.00 24.99
CA GLY A 311 -23.18 15.44 23.66
C GLY A 311 -21.82 15.83 23.08
N ARG A 312 -20.78 15.89 23.94
CA ARG A 312 -19.45 16.41 23.57
C ARG A 312 -18.33 15.49 24.07
N TYR A 313 -17.31 15.32 23.23
CA TYR A 313 -16.02 14.77 23.64
C TYR A 313 -15.13 15.87 24.19
N GLU A 314 -14.42 15.56 25.26
CA GLU A 314 -13.22 16.30 25.65
C GLU A 314 -12.03 15.61 24.99
N VAL A 315 -11.35 16.35 24.11
CA VAL A 315 -10.22 15.80 23.33
C VAL A 315 -8.96 16.60 23.59
N GLN A 316 -7.83 15.92 23.67
CA GLN A 316 -6.50 16.50 23.80
C GLN A 316 -5.78 16.51 22.45
N LEU A 317 -5.40 17.70 22.02
CA LEU A 317 -4.56 17.90 20.84
C LEU A 317 -3.11 17.47 21.14
N PRO A 318 -2.28 17.22 20.10
CA PRO A 318 -0.90 16.77 20.28
C PRO A 318 -0.03 17.78 21.04
N GLU A 319 -0.40 19.05 21.01
CA GLU A 319 0.24 20.15 21.75
C GLU A 319 -0.08 20.14 23.26
N GLY A 320 -0.85 19.15 23.74
CA GLY A 320 -1.30 19.03 25.12
C GLY A 320 -2.56 19.85 25.44
N ARG A 321 -3.02 20.68 24.51
CA ARG A 321 -4.21 21.54 24.64
C ARG A 321 -5.50 20.72 24.59
N GLN A 322 -6.41 20.96 25.53
CA GLN A 322 -7.72 20.31 25.58
C GLN A 322 -8.81 21.18 24.95
N ILE A 323 -9.72 20.56 24.20
CA ILE A 323 -10.87 21.21 23.59
C ILE A 323 -12.12 20.32 23.72
N ARG A 324 -13.29 20.94 23.76
CA ARG A 324 -14.58 20.23 23.77
C ARG A 324 -15.20 20.28 22.37
N VAL A 325 -15.49 19.11 21.80
CA VAL A 325 -15.98 18.95 20.42
C VAL A 325 -17.25 18.09 20.43
N LYS A 326 -18.19 18.35 19.53
CA LYS A 326 -19.40 17.53 19.41
C LYS A 326 -19.07 16.14 18.85
N PHE A 327 -19.90 15.14 19.14
CA PHE A 327 -19.69 13.77 18.66
C PHE A 327 -19.61 13.66 17.12
N GLU A 328 -20.39 14.47 16.41
CA GLU A 328 -20.41 14.52 14.93
C GLU A 328 -19.10 15.03 14.29
N ASN A 329 -18.33 15.81 15.06
CA ASN A 329 -17.10 16.47 14.59
C ASN A 329 -15.85 15.61 14.77
N VAL A 330 -16.04 14.32 15.07
CA VAL A 330 -14.99 13.39 15.46
C VAL A 330 -15.09 12.11 14.65
N VAL A 331 -13.94 11.63 14.17
CA VAL A 331 -13.87 10.44 13.31
C VAL A 331 -12.72 9.52 13.71
N CYS A 332 -12.93 8.19 13.70
CA CYS A 332 -11.84 7.22 13.48
C CYS A 332 -11.65 7.08 11.96
#